data_AF-A0A1Y1NGD6-F1
#
_entry.id   AF-A0A1Y1NGD6-F1
#
_cell.length_a   1.000
_cell.length_b   1.000
_cell.length_c   1.000
_cell.angle_alpha   90.00
_cell.angle_beta   90.00
_cell.angle_gamma   90.00
#
_symmetry.space_group_name_H-M   'P 1'
#
loop_
_entity.id
_entity.type
_entity.pdbx_description
1 polymer ?
#
loop_
_entity_poly.entity_id
_entity_poly.type
_entity_poly.pdbx_seq_one_letter_code
_entity_poly.pdbx_strand_id
1 'polypeptide(L)'
;SRLQSLRYDFYFQKLSKYLALNQFKLLTYQINSFRNKMLSPVVIFTILLICSCMINAQKFTVKTQNEEETIIMDTITYSNFTVEGNFSLNPSPLYLFIHSKDNKLAEPQNAFIVLKNEATTNGIWKSKGSFGVSGVFLGKTTVLLNLQNSNSEILASGEMAVKVVRPKRVIDTVFTSTVATLVSIIYINFGCALNWKEVYSSVKKPIGPAIGFVGQFVFMPLISFGLGRLVFPNDPQMQLGLFFTGISPGGGASNVWVAILNGNIHQSITMTTINTFCAFGMMPLWLFTLGAIIFEEAKLEVPYRQISTYAVALVVPLLIGYLLQRFCKRVSNFFVRILKAFSGLLILFIVIFAIVSNLYLFKIFSWQIIVGGMGLPWLGYILAYVLAKLFKQSKELCLTIAVETGVQNTGIAIFLLRFALPQPEADITTVVPVYVAMMTPVPLMCLVLYQRITARCCASAEKTALLDKDQPVTEQVSNDNLFTLSDKDAV
;
A
#
# COMPACT_ATOMS: atom_id res chain seq x y z
N SER A 1 -13.00 51.46 -51.15
CA SER A 1 -14.26 51.79 -50.43
C SER A 1 -15.30 50.66 -50.50
N ARG A 2 -15.72 50.19 -51.68
CA ARG A 2 -16.72 49.09 -51.83
C ARG A 2 -16.31 47.73 -51.23
N LEU A 3 -15.03 47.38 -51.24
CA LEU A 3 -14.51 46.14 -50.64
C LEU A 3 -14.43 46.18 -49.10
N GLN A 4 -14.36 47.38 -48.50
CA GLN A 4 -14.40 47.53 -47.05
C GLN A 4 -15.82 47.44 -46.51
N SER A 5 -16.81 48.05 -47.17
CA SER A 5 -18.22 47.97 -46.73
C SER A 5 -18.75 46.54 -46.70
N LEU A 6 -18.41 45.73 -47.72
CA LEU A 6 -18.77 44.30 -47.77
C LEU A 6 -18.13 43.47 -46.64
N ARG A 7 -16.96 43.86 -46.15
CA ARG A 7 -16.29 43.20 -45.03
C ARG A 7 -16.97 43.54 -43.70
N TYR A 8 -17.40 44.79 -43.52
CA TYR A 8 -18.16 45.22 -42.34
C TYR A 8 -19.53 44.55 -42.26
N ASP A 9 -20.26 44.45 -43.38
CA ASP A 9 -21.56 43.76 -43.44
C ASP A 9 -21.44 42.26 -43.08
N PHE A 10 -20.37 41.60 -43.51
CA PHE A 10 -20.10 40.19 -43.17
C PHE A 10 -19.82 39.98 -41.67
N TYR A 11 -19.06 40.87 -41.03
CA TYR A 11 -18.86 40.83 -39.57
C TYR A 11 -20.15 41.16 -38.81
N PHE A 12 -20.96 42.10 -39.31
CA PHE A 12 -22.22 42.50 -38.69
C PHE A 12 -23.27 41.38 -38.72
N GLN A 13 -23.39 40.67 -39.86
CA GLN A 13 -24.27 39.49 -40.01
C GLN A 13 -23.86 38.32 -39.10
N LYS A 14 -22.55 38.17 -38.86
CA LYS A 14 -22.02 37.13 -37.97
C LYS A 14 -22.22 37.49 -36.49
N LEU A 15 -22.13 38.78 -36.14
CA LEU A 15 -22.42 39.30 -34.80
C LEU A 15 -23.92 39.23 -34.47
N SER A 16 -24.81 39.54 -35.43
CA SER A 16 -26.27 39.50 -35.22
C SER A 16 -26.80 38.08 -35.01
N LYS A 17 -26.10 37.05 -35.51
CA LYS A 17 -26.43 35.63 -35.26
C LYS A 17 -26.03 35.15 -33.85
N TYR A 18 -25.07 35.80 -33.19
CA TYR A 18 -24.60 35.45 -31.84
C TYR A 18 -25.34 36.20 -30.72
N LEU A 19 -26.10 37.26 -31.04
CA LEU A 19 -26.70 38.20 -30.08
C LEU A 19 -28.24 38.18 -30.15
N ALA A 20 -28.83 36.99 -30.02
CA ALA A 20 -30.27 36.83 -29.98
C ALA A 20 -30.80 36.94 -28.55
N LEU A 21 -30.87 38.14 -27.96
CA LEU A 21 -31.71 38.41 -26.76
C LEU A 21 -32.07 39.90 -26.60
N ASN A 22 -33.28 40.12 -26.09
CA ASN A 22 -34.15 41.31 -26.19
C ASN A 22 -33.63 42.67 -25.69
N GLN A 23 -32.37 42.84 -25.30
CA GLN A 23 -31.85 44.12 -24.83
C GLN A 23 -31.41 45.09 -25.95
N PHE A 24 -31.48 44.66 -27.22
CA PHE A 24 -30.95 45.47 -28.32
C PHE A 24 -31.88 46.57 -28.83
N LYS A 25 -33.19 46.64 -28.54
CA LYS A 25 -34.04 47.71 -29.12
C LYS A 25 -33.53 49.13 -28.83
N LEU A 26 -32.90 49.36 -27.68
CA LEU A 26 -32.24 50.63 -27.36
C LEU A 26 -30.88 50.80 -28.05
N LEU A 27 -30.07 49.73 -28.09
CA LEU A 27 -28.72 49.76 -28.66
C LEU A 27 -28.74 49.82 -30.21
N THR A 28 -29.64 49.10 -30.88
CA THR A 28 -29.82 49.19 -32.34
C THR A 28 -30.35 50.56 -32.75
N TYR A 29 -31.16 51.22 -31.91
CA TYR A 29 -31.65 52.58 -32.18
C TYR A 29 -30.50 53.59 -32.11
N GLN A 30 -29.65 53.50 -31.09
CA GLN A 30 -28.46 54.34 -30.98
C GLN A 30 -27.44 54.05 -32.08
N ILE A 31 -27.19 52.77 -32.42
CA ILE A 31 -26.21 52.39 -33.46
C ILE A 31 -26.70 52.75 -34.88
N ASN A 32 -28.00 52.64 -35.19
CA ASN A 32 -28.54 53.05 -36.49
C ASN A 32 -28.49 54.58 -36.70
N SER A 33 -28.55 55.38 -35.63
CA SER A 33 -28.36 56.83 -35.71
C SER A 33 -26.94 57.22 -36.17
N PHE A 34 -25.95 56.35 -35.96
CA PHE A 34 -24.54 56.59 -36.28
C PHE A 34 -24.07 56.01 -37.63
N ARG A 35 -24.96 55.44 -38.43
CA ARG A 35 -24.63 54.71 -39.68
C ARG A 35 -23.87 55.52 -40.75
N ASN A 36 -23.83 56.85 -40.66
CA ASN A 36 -23.22 57.73 -41.66
C ASN A 36 -21.97 58.50 -41.19
N LYS A 37 -21.41 58.24 -40.00
CA LYS A 37 -20.14 58.85 -39.57
C LYS A 37 -19.09 57.77 -39.38
N MET A 38 -17.92 57.93 -40.02
CA MET A 38 -16.76 57.07 -39.79
C MET A 38 -16.46 57.03 -38.28
N LEU A 39 -16.74 55.90 -37.64
CA LEU A 39 -16.47 55.68 -36.23
C LEU A 39 -14.95 55.70 -36.02
N SER A 40 -14.47 56.66 -35.24
CA SER A 40 -13.08 56.74 -34.82
C SER A 40 -12.61 55.41 -34.20
N PRO A 41 -11.36 54.98 -34.41
CA PRO A 41 -10.81 53.76 -33.81
C PRO A 41 -10.99 53.70 -32.29
N VAL A 42 -11.03 54.87 -31.63
CA VAL A 42 -11.28 55.02 -30.19
C VAL A 42 -12.67 54.50 -29.81
N VAL A 43 -13.69 54.76 -30.62
CA VAL A 43 -15.06 54.33 -30.34
C VAL A 43 -15.19 52.81 -30.50
N ILE A 44 -14.55 52.24 -31.53
CA ILE A 44 -14.49 50.79 -31.74
C ILE A 44 -13.75 50.12 -30.57
N PHE A 45 -12.65 50.71 -30.11
CA PHE A 45 -11.89 50.20 -28.97
C PHE A 45 -12.69 50.28 -27.67
N THR A 46 -13.44 51.36 -27.41
CA THR A 46 -14.35 51.45 -26.26
C THR A 46 -15.51 50.48 -26.35
N ILE A 47 -16.09 50.24 -27.54
CA ILE A 47 -17.14 49.24 -27.73
C ILE A 47 -16.58 47.83 -27.51
N LEU A 48 -15.35 47.55 -27.96
CA LEU A 48 -14.68 46.27 -27.70
C LEU A 48 -14.31 46.08 -26.23
N LEU A 49 -13.90 47.15 -25.53
CA LEU A 49 -13.66 47.13 -24.08
C LEU A 49 -14.96 46.93 -23.29
N ILE A 50 -16.04 47.62 -23.68
CA ILE A 50 -17.37 47.45 -23.08
C ILE A 50 -17.89 46.04 -23.38
N CYS A 51 -17.73 45.53 -24.61
CA CYS A 51 -18.06 44.13 -24.95
C CYS A 51 -17.21 43.15 -24.15
N SER A 52 -15.90 43.39 -23.98
CA SER A 52 -15.01 42.52 -23.20
C SER A 52 -15.35 42.55 -21.70
N CYS A 53 -15.74 43.70 -21.16
CA CYS A 53 -16.27 43.84 -19.80
C CYS A 53 -17.66 43.19 -19.63
N MET A 54 -18.53 43.28 -20.64
CA MET A 54 -19.87 42.66 -20.63
C MET A 54 -19.80 41.13 -20.83
N ILE A 55 -18.82 40.62 -21.58
CA ILE A 55 -18.53 39.18 -21.71
C ILE A 55 -18.07 38.60 -20.36
N ASN A 56 -17.57 39.43 -19.44
CA ASN A 56 -17.12 39.00 -18.12
C ASN A 56 -18.24 38.98 -17.05
N ALA A 57 -19.49 39.28 -17.43
CA ALA A 57 -20.61 39.40 -16.50
C ALA A 57 -21.68 38.32 -16.72
N GLN A 58 -21.33 37.05 -16.49
CA GLN A 58 -22.27 35.98 -16.16
C GLN A 58 -21.48 34.70 -15.86
N LYS A 59 -21.06 34.51 -14.61
CA LYS A 59 -20.54 33.23 -14.14
C LYS A 59 -21.38 32.81 -12.95
N PHE A 60 -22.15 31.74 -13.14
CA PHE A 60 -22.64 30.99 -12.00
C PHE A 60 -21.43 30.35 -11.31
N THR A 61 -21.47 30.28 -9.99
CA THR A 61 -20.47 29.58 -9.18
C THR A 61 -21.19 28.61 -8.27
N VAL A 62 -20.78 27.35 -8.30
CA VAL A 62 -21.25 26.31 -7.39
C VAL A 62 -20.18 26.15 -6.33
N LYS A 63 -20.55 26.36 -5.06
CA LYS A 63 -19.67 26.17 -3.91
C LYS A 63 -20.29 25.16 -2.97
N THR A 64 -19.50 24.21 -2.50
CA THR A 64 -19.86 23.36 -1.37
C THR A 64 -19.45 24.04 -0.07
N GLN A 65 -20.11 23.71 1.04
CA GLN A 65 -19.78 24.27 2.34
C GLN A 65 -18.35 23.88 2.79
N ASN A 66 -17.95 22.64 2.49
CA ASN A 66 -16.62 22.11 2.75
C ASN A 66 -15.94 21.79 1.42
N GLU A 67 -14.63 22.04 1.33
CA GLU A 67 -13.82 21.61 0.17
C GLU A 67 -13.55 20.10 0.20
N GLU A 68 -13.38 19.52 1.40
CA GLU A 68 -13.23 18.09 1.64
C GLU A 68 -14.21 17.61 2.71
N GLU A 69 -14.93 16.52 2.43
CA GLU A 69 -15.89 15.92 3.35
C GLU A 69 -15.50 14.47 3.69
N THR A 70 -15.47 14.15 4.98
CA THR A 70 -15.16 12.80 5.46
C THR A 70 -16.44 12.03 5.72
N ILE A 71 -16.62 10.92 5.02
CA ILE A 71 -17.82 10.07 5.09
C ILE A 71 -17.46 8.74 5.71
N ILE A 72 -18.31 8.24 6.62
CA ILE A 72 -18.11 6.92 7.20
C ILE A 72 -18.67 5.87 6.23
N MET A 73 -17.89 4.82 5.97
CA MET A 73 -18.31 3.69 5.13
C MET A 73 -19.64 3.09 5.61
N ASP A 74 -20.49 2.71 4.67
CA ASP A 74 -21.85 2.21 4.87
C ASP A 74 -22.81 3.24 5.53
N THR A 75 -22.45 4.53 5.53
CA THR A 75 -23.31 5.62 6.02
C THR A 75 -23.50 6.71 4.98
N ILE A 76 -24.57 7.51 5.17
CA ILE A 76 -24.89 8.65 4.32
C ILE A 76 -24.56 9.92 5.10
N THR A 77 -23.78 10.81 4.50
CA THR A 77 -23.50 12.14 5.04
C THR A 77 -24.17 13.18 4.14
N TYR A 78 -24.81 14.17 4.76
CA TYR A 78 -25.48 15.26 4.03
C TYR A 78 -24.57 16.48 4.00
N SER A 79 -24.23 16.90 2.78
CA SER A 79 -23.38 18.07 2.53
C SER A 79 -24.23 19.22 2.00
N ASN A 80 -23.96 20.43 2.47
CA ASN A 80 -24.65 21.62 1.97
C ASN A 80 -23.90 22.25 0.81
N PHE A 81 -24.64 22.80 -0.14
CA PHE A 81 -24.11 23.57 -1.25
C PHE A 81 -24.81 24.93 -1.37
N THR A 82 -24.10 25.87 -1.99
CA THR A 82 -24.61 27.19 -2.35
C THR A 82 -24.26 27.44 -3.81
N VAL A 83 -25.28 27.77 -4.62
CA VAL A 83 -25.09 28.25 -5.99
C VAL A 83 -25.33 29.74 -6.00
N GLU A 84 -24.37 30.50 -6.51
CA GLU A 84 -24.47 31.95 -6.66
C GLU A 84 -24.35 32.31 -8.15
N GLY A 85 -25.17 33.24 -8.63
CA GLY A 85 -25.11 33.68 -10.02
C GLY A 85 -25.80 35.01 -10.24
N ASN A 86 -25.37 35.73 -11.27
CA ASN A 86 -26.01 36.99 -11.65
C ASN A 86 -27.22 36.68 -12.55
N PHE A 87 -28.40 36.62 -11.96
CA PHE A 87 -29.64 36.18 -12.61
C PHE A 87 -30.28 37.33 -13.38
N SER A 88 -29.60 37.79 -14.43
CA SER A 88 -30.08 38.89 -15.28
C SER A 88 -30.74 38.40 -16.57
N LEU A 89 -30.52 37.17 -17.04
CA LEU A 89 -31.20 36.60 -18.21
C LEU A 89 -31.30 35.05 -18.14
N ASN A 90 -32.38 34.50 -17.57
CA ASN A 90 -33.09 33.29 -18.04
C ASN A 90 -34.08 32.77 -16.99
N PRO A 91 -35.39 32.64 -17.28
CA PRO A 91 -36.39 32.11 -16.35
C PRO A 91 -36.47 30.58 -16.35
N SER A 92 -35.49 29.88 -16.95
CA SER A 92 -35.50 28.42 -17.06
C SER A 92 -35.16 27.76 -15.71
N PRO A 93 -35.81 26.65 -15.34
CA PRO A 93 -35.43 25.90 -14.14
C PRO A 93 -33.98 25.44 -14.26
N LEU A 94 -33.17 25.77 -13.25
CA LEU A 94 -31.79 25.32 -13.13
C LEU A 94 -31.75 23.98 -12.41
N TYR A 95 -30.91 23.09 -12.92
CA TYR A 95 -30.75 21.74 -12.42
C TYR A 95 -29.34 21.53 -11.92
N LEU A 96 -29.20 20.96 -10.74
CA LEU A 96 -27.92 20.54 -10.21
C LEU A 96 -27.78 19.03 -10.36
N PHE A 97 -26.84 18.61 -11.19
CA PHE A 97 -26.48 17.21 -11.39
C PHE A 97 -25.28 16.84 -10.55
N ILE A 98 -25.44 15.85 -9.68
CA ILE A 98 -24.41 15.40 -8.75
C ILE A 98 -23.98 14.00 -9.14
N HIS A 99 -22.69 13.84 -9.44
CA HIS A 99 -22.12 12.54 -9.77
C HIS A 99 -20.73 12.40 -9.14
N SER A 100 -20.36 11.18 -8.75
CA SER A 100 -19.02 10.89 -8.25
C SER A 100 -18.11 10.49 -9.42
N LYS A 101 -16.83 10.86 -9.36
CA LYS A 101 -15.81 10.35 -10.30
C LYS A 101 -15.65 8.82 -10.16
N ASP A 102 -15.89 8.28 -8.97
CA ASP A 102 -15.89 6.84 -8.69
C ASP A 102 -17.07 6.46 -7.77
N ASN A 103 -18.11 5.91 -8.37
CA ASN A 103 -19.31 5.44 -7.66
C ASN A 103 -19.03 4.21 -6.78
N LYS A 104 -17.91 3.50 -6.96
CA LYS A 104 -17.54 2.37 -6.09
C LYS A 104 -17.05 2.85 -4.73
N LEU A 105 -16.56 4.08 -4.64
CA LEU A 105 -16.07 4.69 -3.40
C LEU A 105 -17.17 5.49 -2.71
N ALA A 106 -17.80 6.42 -3.43
CA ALA A 106 -18.90 7.22 -2.89
C ALA A 106 -19.98 7.44 -3.94
N GLU A 107 -21.24 7.29 -3.54
CA GLU A 107 -22.40 7.39 -4.43
C GLU A 107 -23.36 8.49 -3.92
N PRO A 108 -23.67 9.52 -4.74
CA PRO A 108 -24.66 10.52 -4.38
C PRO A 108 -26.08 9.94 -4.47
N GLN A 109 -26.89 10.09 -3.41
CA GLN A 109 -28.26 9.55 -3.40
C GLN A 109 -29.22 10.33 -4.30
N ASN A 110 -29.03 11.65 -4.37
CA ASN A 110 -29.84 12.54 -5.21
C ASN A 110 -28.96 13.06 -6.34
N ALA A 111 -28.92 12.34 -7.46
CA ALA A 111 -28.15 12.75 -8.63
C ALA A 111 -28.69 14.03 -9.28
N PHE A 112 -29.90 14.47 -8.90
CA PHE A 112 -30.61 15.59 -9.51
C PHE A 112 -31.35 16.42 -8.46
N ILE A 113 -31.07 17.71 -8.41
CA ILE A 113 -31.75 18.67 -7.53
C ILE A 113 -32.27 19.84 -8.36
N VAL A 114 -33.57 20.11 -8.27
CA VAL A 114 -34.19 21.29 -8.88
C VAL A 114 -33.97 22.48 -7.96
N LEU A 115 -33.26 23.51 -8.44
CA LEU A 115 -32.98 24.69 -7.64
C LEU A 115 -34.21 25.58 -7.58
N LYS A 116 -34.71 25.83 -6.36
CA LYS A 116 -35.77 26.81 -6.12
C LYS A 116 -35.16 28.21 -6.08
N ASN A 117 -35.92 29.18 -6.58
CA ASN A 117 -35.54 30.59 -6.50
C ASN A 117 -35.58 31.05 -5.04
N GLU A 118 -34.40 31.27 -4.46
CA GLU A 118 -34.26 31.87 -3.13
C GLU A 118 -33.53 33.21 -3.22
N ALA A 119 -33.72 34.01 -2.16
CA ALA A 119 -33.65 35.48 -2.12
C ALA A 119 -32.49 36.13 -2.90
N THR A 120 -32.84 37.16 -3.67
CA THR A 120 -31.91 38.12 -4.26
C THR A 120 -31.43 39.10 -3.21
N THR A 121 -30.15 39.03 -2.85
CA THR A 121 -29.47 40.09 -2.10
C THR A 121 -28.53 40.81 -3.08
N ASN A 122 -28.74 42.11 -3.27
CA ASN A 122 -27.91 42.97 -4.14
C ASN A 122 -27.83 42.53 -5.63
N GLY A 123 -28.88 41.90 -6.17
CA GLY A 123 -28.93 41.45 -7.57
C GLY A 123 -28.22 40.12 -7.85
N ILE A 124 -27.64 39.49 -6.84
CA ILE A 124 -27.06 38.14 -6.94
C ILE A 124 -28.10 37.13 -6.50
N TRP A 125 -28.43 36.19 -7.38
CA TRP A 125 -29.28 35.04 -7.05
C TRP A 125 -28.45 34.02 -6.28
N LYS A 126 -29.02 33.52 -5.18
CA LYS A 126 -28.41 32.48 -4.36
C LYS A 126 -29.43 31.40 -4.06
N SER A 127 -29.06 30.16 -4.33
CA SER A 127 -29.86 28.99 -3.94
C SER A 127 -29.02 28.08 -3.06
N LYS A 128 -29.62 27.63 -1.95
CA LYS A 128 -28.98 26.71 -1.00
C LYS A 128 -29.73 25.39 -1.02
N GLY A 129 -29.00 24.31 -0.78
CA GLY A 129 -29.59 22.99 -0.64
C GLY A 129 -28.63 22.02 0.03
N SER A 130 -29.10 20.80 0.26
CA SER A 130 -28.29 19.70 0.75
C SER A 130 -28.42 18.50 -0.18
N PHE A 131 -27.37 17.69 -0.22
CA PHE A 131 -27.36 16.39 -0.92
C PHE A 131 -26.72 15.33 -0.04
N GLY A 132 -27.26 14.12 -0.10
CA GLY A 132 -26.70 12.97 0.59
C GLY A 132 -25.65 12.27 -0.28
N VAL A 133 -24.50 11.97 0.31
CA VAL A 133 -23.47 11.12 -0.29
C VAL A 133 -23.30 9.88 0.58
N SER A 134 -23.47 8.71 -0.03
CA SER A 134 -23.26 7.41 0.60
C SER A 134 -21.81 6.98 0.44
N GLY A 135 -21.14 6.64 1.55
CA GLY A 135 -19.80 6.06 1.51
C GLY A 135 -19.87 4.57 1.24
N VAL A 136 -19.53 4.12 0.03
CA VAL A 136 -19.64 2.72 -0.40
C VAL A 136 -18.38 1.93 -0.01
N PHE A 137 -17.20 2.50 -0.25
CA PHE A 137 -15.93 1.82 0.02
C PHE A 137 -14.80 2.80 0.36
N LEU A 138 -13.77 2.31 1.06
CA LEU A 138 -12.63 3.12 1.52
C LEU A 138 -11.85 3.71 0.35
N GLY A 139 -11.58 5.01 0.42
CA GLY A 139 -10.78 5.69 -0.60
C GLY A 139 -11.04 7.20 -0.62
N LYS A 140 -10.45 7.85 -1.63
CA LYS A 140 -10.67 9.26 -1.94
C LYS A 140 -11.27 9.37 -3.33
N THR A 141 -12.36 10.12 -3.46
CA THR A 141 -13.00 10.43 -4.73
C THR A 141 -13.40 11.90 -4.75
N THR A 142 -13.85 12.40 -5.90
CA THR A 142 -14.39 13.75 -6.03
C THR A 142 -15.84 13.64 -6.48
N VAL A 143 -16.72 14.30 -5.75
CA VAL A 143 -18.11 14.50 -6.16
C VAL A 143 -18.19 15.80 -6.95
N LEU A 144 -18.73 15.71 -8.16
CA LEU A 144 -18.88 16.80 -9.11
C LEU A 144 -20.32 17.30 -9.10
N LEU A 145 -20.48 18.60 -8.91
CA LEU A 145 -21.76 19.29 -8.92
C LEU A 145 -21.85 20.14 -10.19
N ASN A 146 -22.54 19.65 -11.20
CA ASN A 146 -22.72 20.33 -12.48
C ASN A 146 -24.04 21.07 -12.50
N LEU A 147 -23.99 22.40 -12.58
CA LEU A 147 -25.15 23.24 -12.83
C LEU A 147 -25.48 23.19 -14.32
N GLN A 148 -26.69 22.74 -14.65
CA GLN A 148 -27.16 22.63 -16.03
C GLN A 148 -28.45 23.42 -16.24
N ASN A 149 -28.61 23.95 -17.46
CA ASN A 149 -29.88 24.50 -17.93
C ASN A 149 -30.78 23.39 -18.50
N SER A 150 -32.01 23.72 -18.89
CA SER A 150 -32.96 22.78 -19.53
C SER A 150 -32.45 22.15 -20.83
N ASN A 151 -31.42 22.72 -21.45
CA ASN A 151 -30.74 22.20 -22.65
C ASN A 151 -29.53 21.30 -22.32
N SER A 152 -29.32 20.94 -21.06
CA SER A 152 -28.17 20.15 -20.57
C SER A 152 -26.80 20.83 -20.75
N GLU A 153 -26.76 22.12 -21.02
CA GLU A 153 -25.52 22.91 -21.07
C GLU A 153 -25.00 23.16 -19.65
N ILE A 154 -23.72 22.84 -19.41
CA ILE A 154 -23.06 23.06 -18.11
C ILE A 154 -22.72 24.55 -17.97
N LEU A 155 -23.38 25.21 -17.02
CA LEU A 155 -23.22 26.63 -16.72
C LEU A 155 -22.12 26.89 -15.68
N ALA A 156 -21.91 25.93 -14.77
CA ALA A 156 -20.88 25.96 -13.75
C ALA A 156 -20.65 24.55 -13.19
N SER A 157 -19.44 24.28 -12.72
CA SER A 157 -19.10 23.03 -12.04
C SER A 157 -18.45 23.35 -10.70
N GLY A 158 -18.92 22.69 -9.64
CA GLY A 158 -18.28 22.63 -8.34
C GLY A 158 -17.68 21.24 -8.14
N GLU A 159 -16.57 21.17 -7.40
CA GLU A 159 -15.96 19.91 -6.99
C GLU A 159 -15.92 19.85 -5.47
N MET A 160 -16.20 18.67 -4.92
CA MET A 160 -16.07 18.37 -3.49
C MET A 160 -15.24 17.12 -3.33
N ALA A 161 -14.11 17.21 -2.64
CA ALA A 161 -13.33 16.04 -2.30
C ALA A 161 -14.08 15.22 -1.24
N VAL A 162 -14.17 13.91 -1.45
CA VAL A 162 -14.84 12.99 -0.53
C VAL A 162 -13.86 11.92 -0.10
N LYS A 163 -13.71 11.80 1.21
CA LYS A 163 -12.84 10.84 1.86
C LYS A 163 -13.68 9.83 2.62
N VAL A 164 -13.74 8.60 2.12
CA VAL A 164 -14.50 7.54 2.78
C VAL A 164 -13.59 6.79 3.74
N VAL A 165 -13.90 6.86 5.03
CA VAL A 165 -13.16 6.24 6.12
C VAL A 165 -14.00 5.21 6.84
N ARG A 166 -13.36 4.27 7.53
CA ARG A 166 -14.12 3.28 8.31
C ARG A 166 -14.62 3.91 9.62
N PRO A 167 -15.72 3.40 10.20
CA PRO A 167 -16.11 3.78 11.55
C PRO A 167 -15.02 3.38 12.55
N LYS A 168 -14.69 4.26 13.49
CA LYS A 168 -13.74 3.94 14.58
C LYS A 168 -14.33 2.84 15.45
N ARG A 169 -13.73 1.65 15.44
CA ARG A 169 -14.14 0.53 16.32
C ARG A 169 -13.17 0.41 17.48
N VAL A 170 -13.66 0.01 18.65
CA VAL A 170 -12.80 -0.24 19.83
C VAL A 170 -11.71 -1.26 19.51
N ILE A 171 -12.04 -2.29 18.72
CA ILE A 171 -11.10 -3.32 18.27
C ILE A 171 -9.87 -2.76 17.53
N ASP A 172 -10.01 -1.62 16.86
CA ASP A 172 -8.94 -0.97 16.10
C ASP A 172 -7.91 -0.32 17.01
N THR A 173 -8.40 0.30 18.08
CA THR A 173 -7.55 0.93 19.10
C THR A 173 -6.84 -0.16 19.88
N VAL A 174 -7.57 -1.21 20.29
CA VAL A 174 -6.99 -2.39 20.95
C VAL A 174 -5.90 -3.01 20.09
N PHE A 175 -6.14 -3.18 18.80
CA PHE A 175 -5.14 -3.71 17.88
C PHE A 175 -3.90 -2.84 17.76
N THR A 176 -4.09 -1.55 17.47
CA THR A 176 -2.98 -0.62 17.25
C THR A 176 -2.08 -0.57 18.49
N SER A 177 -2.68 -0.53 19.68
CA SER A 177 -1.97 -0.63 20.96
C SER A 177 -1.30 -1.99 21.17
N THR A 178 -1.94 -3.08 20.77
CA THR A 178 -1.38 -4.44 20.91
C THR A 178 -0.18 -4.64 19.99
N VAL A 179 -0.27 -4.24 18.71
CA VAL A 179 0.86 -4.29 17.76
C VAL A 179 2.01 -3.45 18.28
N ALA A 180 1.77 -2.22 18.71
CA ALA A 180 2.82 -1.37 19.27
C ALA A 180 3.52 -2.04 20.48
N THR A 181 2.73 -2.67 21.36
CA THR A 181 3.26 -3.40 22.53
C THR A 181 4.08 -4.61 22.12
N LEU A 182 3.57 -5.45 21.22
CA LEU A 182 4.27 -6.66 20.76
C LEU A 182 5.55 -6.31 19.99
N VAL A 183 5.50 -5.30 19.12
CA VAL A 183 6.69 -4.80 18.39
C VAL A 183 7.73 -4.26 19.38
N SER A 184 7.31 -3.50 20.39
CA SER A 184 8.22 -3.01 21.44
C SER A 184 8.89 -4.16 22.21
N ILE A 185 8.13 -5.20 22.57
CA ILE A 185 8.68 -6.39 23.22
C ILE A 185 9.69 -7.11 22.32
N ILE A 186 9.42 -7.22 21.02
CA ILE A 186 10.38 -7.81 20.06
C ILE A 186 11.66 -6.99 19.95
N TYR A 187 11.56 -5.65 19.96
CA TYR A 187 12.74 -4.79 19.94
C TYR A 187 13.57 -4.91 21.23
N ILE A 188 12.92 -5.04 22.39
CA ILE A 188 13.59 -5.40 23.65
C ILE A 188 14.30 -6.75 23.49
N ASN A 189 13.65 -7.76 22.90
CA ASN A 189 14.28 -9.06 22.67
C ASN A 189 15.49 -8.98 21.74
N PHE A 190 15.43 -8.18 20.67
CA PHE A 190 16.58 -7.97 19.79
C PHE A 190 17.73 -7.26 20.51
N GLY A 191 17.43 -6.27 21.35
CA GLY A 191 18.42 -5.69 22.25
C GLY A 191 19.04 -6.71 23.22
N CYS A 192 18.22 -7.57 23.81
CA CYS A 192 18.65 -8.67 24.68
C CYS A 192 19.52 -9.71 23.96
N ALA A 193 19.26 -9.93 22.66
CA ALA A 193 20.01 -10.85 21.81
C ALA A 193 21.32 -10.25 21.29
N LEU A 194 21.53 -8.94 21.43
CA LEU A 194 22.74 -8.27 20.94
C LEU A 194 23.96 -8.64 21.80
N ASN A 195 24.68 -9.67 21.40
CA ASN A 195 25.96 -10.02 21.99
C ASN A 195 27.12 -9.40 21.19
N TRP A 196 27.78 -8.37 21.75
CA TRP A 196 28.88 -7.67 21.09
C TRP A 196 30.02 -8.60 20.66
N LYS A 197 30.28 -9.67 21.43
CA LYS A 197 31.30 -10.66 21.08
C LYS A 197 30.93 -11.44 19.82
N GLU A 198 29.66 -11.75 19.65
CA GLU A 198 29.15 -12.47 18.48
C GLU A 198 29.11 -11.56 17.25
N VAL A 199 28.70 -10.30 17.42
CA VAL A 199 28.79 -9.28 16.35
C VAL A 199 30.24 -9.12 15.89
N TYR A 200 31.19 -8.97 16.83
CA TYR A 200 32.61 -8.84 16.51
C TYR A 200 33.18 -10.10 15.84
N SER A 201 32.74 -11.29 16.27
CA SER A 201 33.10 -12.56 15.62
C SER A 201 32.59 -12.64 14.18
N SER A 202 31.36 -12.16 13.93
CA SER A 202 30.78 -12.10 12.59
C SER A 202 31.49 -11.10 11.67
N VAL A 203 32.01 -10.00 12.21
CA VAL A 203 32.87 -9.08 11.45
C VAL A 203 34.17 -9.75 10.99
N LYS A 204 34.70 -10.72 11.73
CA LYS A 204 35.89 -11.51 11.31
C LYS A 204 35.61 -12.50 10.18
N LYS A 205 34.35 -12.88 9.95
CA LYS A 205 33.91 -13.73 8.82
C LYS A 205 32.81 -13.01 8.03
N PRO A 206 33.16 -11.91 7.32
CA PRO A 206 32.18 -10.92 6.87
C PRO A 206 31.32 -11.39 5.70
N ILE A 207 31.75 -12.42 4.95
CA ILE A 207 31.12 -12.78 3.67
C ILE A 207 29.62 -13.09 3.85
N GLY A 208 29.27 -13.94 4.83
CA GLY A 208 27.89 -14.28 5.10
C GLY A 208 27.03 -13.05 5.48
N PRO A 209 27.35 -12.36 6.58
CA PRO A 209 26.64 -11.14 6.99
C PRO A 209 26.59 -10.06 5.90
N ALA A 210 27.64 -9.88 5.10
CA ALA A 210 27.66 -8.91 4.01
C ALA A 210 26.67 -9.28 2.90
N ILE A 211 26.60 -10.55 2.50
CA ILE A 211 25.59 -11.02 1.54
C ILE A 211 24.18 -10.79 2.08
N GLY A 212 23.95 -11.10 3.37
CA GLY A 212 22.68 -10.85 4.05
C GLY A 212 22.32 -9.36 4.04
N PHE A 213 23.26 -8.47 4.35
CA PHE A 213 23.06 -7.02 4.33
C PHE A 213 22.72 -6.51 2.93
N VAL A 214 23.46 -6.93 1.90
CA VAL A 214 23.21 -6.53 0.51
C VAL A 214 21.87 -7.11 0.02
N GLY A 215 21.57 -8.36 0.36
CA GLY A 215 20.26 -8.98 0.12
C GLY A 215 19.12 -8.16 0.71
N GLN A 216 19.27 -7.78 1.97
CA GLN A 216 18.24 -7.09 2.76
C GLN A 216 18.02 -5.63 2.37
N PHE A 217 19.09 -4.87 2.12
CA PHE A 217 18.99 -3.42 1.95
C PHE A 217 19.33 -2.92 0.56
N VAL A 218 19.69 -3.80 -0.37
CA VAL A 218 19.83 -3.45 -1.79
C VAL A 218 18.80 -4.21 -2.60
N PHE A 219 18.86 -5.55 -2.57
CA PHE A 219 18.00 -6.34 -3.45
C PHE A 219 16.53 -6.30 -3.05
N MET A 220 16.21 -6.44 -1.76
CA MET A 220 14.81 -6.45 -1.31
C MET A 220 14.03 -5.16 -1.61
N PRO A 221 14.57 -3.96 -1.34
CA PRO A 221 13.95 -2.69 -1.76
C PRO A 221 13.76 -2.59 -3.28
N LEU A 222 14.73 -3.04 -4.07
CA LEU A 222 14.64 -3.00 -5.53
C LEU A 222 13.60 -4.00 -6.07
N ILE A 223 13.54 -5.20 -5.48
CA ILE A 223 12.54 -6.20 -5.81
C ILE A 223 11.15 -5.71 -5.43
N SER A 224 10.96 -5.15 -4.22
CA SER A 224 9.65 -4.65 -3.80
C SER A 224 9.18 -3.48 -4.65
N PHE A 225 10.07 -2.55 -5.02
CA PHE A 225 9.77 -1.46 -5.93
C PHE A 225 9.41 -1.98 -7.33
N GLY A 226 10.26 -2.80 -7.93
CA GLY A 226 10.04 -3.35 -9.27
C GLY A 226 8.79 -4.24 -9.36
N LEU A 227 8.61 -5.14 -8.40
CA LEU A 227 7.43 -5.99 -8.30
C LEU A 227 6.16 -5.16 -8.07
N GLY A 228 6.25 -4.11 -7.25
CA GLY A 228 5.15 -3.18 -7.02
C GLY A 228 4.69 -2.53 -8.31
N ARG A 229 5.62 -2.02 -9.12
CA ARG A 229 5.32 -1.41 -10.43
C ARG A 229 4.71 -2.40 -11.42
N LEU A 230 5.20 -3.63 -11.44
CA LEU A 230 4.72 -4.66 -12.36
C LEU A 230 3.33 -5.17 -11.98
N VAL A 231 3.08 -5.37 -10.70
CA VAL A 231 1.86 -6.03 -10.20
C VAL A 231 0.75 -5.01 -9.89
N PHE A 232 1.10 -3.79 -9.49
CA PHE A 232 0.16 -2.73 -9.09
C PHE A 232 0.37 -1.44 -9.90
N PRO A 233 0.33 -1.47 -11.24
CA PRO A 233 0.71 -0.31 -12.08
C PRO A 233 -0.14 0.95 -11.83
N ASN A 234 -1.42 0.77 -11.46
CA ASN A 234 -2.37 1.86 -11.23
C ASN A 234 -2.75 2.04 -9.76
N ASP A 235 -2.08 1.32 -8.84
CA ASP A 235 -2.41 1.34 -7.41
C ASP A 235 -1.16 1.64 -6.57
N PRO A 236 -0.78 2.93 -6.45
CA PRO A 236 0.41 3.33 -5.71
C PRO A 236 0.29 3.05 -4.20
N GLN A 237 -0.93 2.88 -3.66
CA GLN A 237 -1.14 2.51 -2.26
C GLN A 237 -0.72 1.05 -2.01
N MET A 238 -1.08 0.14 -2.91
CA MET A 238 -0.60 -1.26 -2.87
C MET A 238 0.92 -1.33 -3.06
N GLN A 239 1.48 -0.54 -3.99
CA GLN A 239 2.93 -0.43 -4.16
C GLN A 239 3.61 0.00 -2.86
N LEU A 240 3.05 0.98 -2.16
CA LEU A 240 3.60 1.48 -0.90
C LEU A 240 3.59 0.39 0.18
N GLY A 241 2.50 -0.39 0.29
CA GLY A 241 2.42 -1.54 1.19
C GLY A 241 3.50 -2.59 0.92
N LEU A 242 3.72 -2.94 -0.35
CA LEU A 242 4.76 -3.88 -0.77
C LEU A 242 6.17 -3.31 -0.50
N PHE A 243 6.38 -2.04 -0.82
CA PHE A 243 7.66 -1.37 -0.66
C PHE A 243 8.08 -1.28 0.81
N PHE A 244 7.18 -0.87 1.71
CA PHE A 244 7.42 -0.86 3.16
C PHE A 244 7.78 -2.26 3.70
N THR A 245 7.22 -3.31 3.11
CA THR A 245 7.56 -4.69 3.45
C THR A 245 8.98 -5.06 3.00
N GLY A 246 9.39 -4.65 1.80
CA GLY A 246 10.73 -4.93 1.26
C GLY A 246 11.86 -4.10 1.86
N ILE A 247 11.60 -2.90 2.35
CA ILE A 247 12.61 -2.09 3.07
C ILE A 247 12.73 -2.47 4.54
N SER A 248 11.83 -3.32 5.04
CA SER A 248 11.90 -3.81 6.42
C SER A 248 13.11 -4.71 6.64
N PRO A 249 13.64 -4.81 7.87
CA PRO A 249 14.68 -5.79 8.17
C PRO A 249 14.09 -7.21 8.19
N GLY A 250 14.98 -8.22 8.22
CA GLY A 250 14.62 -9.62 8.41
C GLY A 250 13.74 -9.83 9.65
N GLY A 251 12.74 -10.70 9.52
CA GLY A 251 11.75 -10.97 10.57
C GLY A 251 12.24 -12.05 11.54
N GLY A 252 11.94 -11.91 12.84
CA GLY A 252 12.34 -12.90 13.87
C GLY A 252 11.84 -14.33 13.65
N ALA A 253 10.86 -14.52 12.75
CA ALA A 253 10.42 -15.83 12.30
C ALA A 253 11.45 -16.57 11.42
N SER A 254 12.39 -15.87 10.78
CA SER A 254 13.51 -16.48 10.05
C SER A 254 14.27 -17.45 10.94
N ASN A 255 14.54 -17.06 12.19
CA ASN A 255 15.24 -17.89 13.18
C ASN A 255 14.54 -19.23 13.46
N VAL A 256 13.20 -19.25 13.41
CA VAL A 256 12.41 -20.47 13.59
C VAL A 256 12.52 -21.35 12.34
N TRP A 257 12.39 -20.76 11.16
CA TRP A 257 12.52 -21.48 9.90
C TRP A 257 13.91 -22.06 9.67
N VAL A 258 14.96 -21.28 9.96
CA VAL A 258 16.35 -21.75 9.92
C VAL A 258 16.55 -22.92 10.87
N ALA A 259 15.98 -22.87 12.08
CA ALA A 259 16.05 -23.99 13.02
C ALA A 259 15.33 -25.24 12.52
N ILE A 260 14.13 -25.10 11.94
CA ILE A 260 13.35 -26.22 11.40
C ILE A 260 14.04 -26.85 10.19
N LEU A 261 14.67 -26.04 9.34
CA LEU A 261 15.32 -26.45 8.11
C LEU A 261 16.79 -26.89 8.29
N ASN A 262 17.25 -27.02 9.54
CA ASN A 262 18.63 -27.38 9.90
C ASN A 262 19.70 -26.45 9.29
N GLY A 263 19.41 -25.14 9.26
CA GLY A 263 20.39 -24.12 8.90
C GLY A 263 21.20 -23.63 10.11
N ASN A 264 22.09 -22.66 9.88
CA ASN A 264 22.94 -22.08 10.90
C ASN A 264 22.18 -21.00 11.71
N ILE A 265 21.61 -21.41 12.84
CA ILE A 265 20.81 -20.54 13.71
C ILE A 265 21.64 -19.35 14.24
N HIS A 266 22.91 -19.57 14.60
CA HIS A 266 23.78 -18.51 15.12
C HIS A 266 23.95 -17.38 14.10
N GLN A 267 24.13 -17.75 12.83
CA GLN A 267 24.26 -16.78 11.75
C GLN A 267 22.94 -16.06 11.44
N SER A 268 21.80 -16.75 11.48
CA SER A 268 20.47 -16.13 11.36
C SER A 268 20.26 -15.05 12.42
N ILE A 269 20.45 -15.39 13.70
CA ILE A 269 20.29 -14.43 14.81
C ILE A 269 21.22 -13.23 14.65
N THR A 270 22.47 -13.47 14.26
CA THR A 270 23.45 -12.38 14.07
C THR A 270 23.04 -11.46 12.93
N MET A 271 22.61 -12.02 11.79
CA MET A 271 22.13 -11.23 10.65
C MET A 271 20.86 -10.45 10.99
N THR A 272 19.87 -11.09 11.62
CA THR A 272 18.62 -10.40 12.04
C THR A 272 18.96 -9.21 12.91
N THR A 273 19.87 -9.40 13.86
CA THR A 273 20.28 -8.35 14.79
C THR A 273 20.96 -7.21 14.03
N ILE A 274 22.01 -7.49 13.24
CA ILE A 274 22.74 -6.47 12.46
C ILE A 274 21.77 -5.73 11.53
N ASN A 275 20.92 -6.44 10.81
CA ASN A 275 19.94 -5.84 9.90
C ASN A 275 18.94 -4.97 10.65
N THR A 276 18.45 -5.38 11.82
CA THR A 276 17.55 -4.56 12.63
C THR A 276 18.19 -3.24 13.04
N PHE A 277 19.47 -3.25 13.42
CA PHE A 277 20.20 -2.00 13.71
C PHE A 277 20.41 -1.14 12.45
N CYS A 278 20.80 -1.76 11.34
CA CYS A 278 21.00 -1.04 10.08
C CYS A 278 19.68 -0.45 9.52
N ALA A 279 18.54 -1.06 9.82
CA ALA A 279 17.23 -0.60 9.36
C ALA A 279 16.91 0.83 9.81
N PHE A 280 17.39 1.29 10.98
CA PHE A 280 17.17 2.67 11.43
C PHE A 280 17.72 3.72 10.46
N GLY A 281 18.79 3.41 9.72
CA GLY A 281 19.32 4.28 8.67
C GLY A 281 18.81 3.91 7.28
N MET A 282 18.76 2.61 6.97
CA MET A 282 18.44 2.13 5.63
C MET A 282 16.95 2.30 5.26
N MET A 283 16.01 2.09 6.19
CA MET A 283 14.58 2.32 5.91
C MET A 283 14.30 3.78 5.55
N PRO A 284 14.71 4.79 6.35
CA PRO A 284 14.54 6.18 5.95
C PRO A 284 15.22 6.49 4.61
N LEU A 285 16.45 6.00 4.37
CA LEU A 285 17.15 6.22 3.11
C LEU A 285 16.33 5.77 1.89
N TRP A 286 15.71 4.59 1.96
CA TRP A 286 14.86 4.10 0.87
C TRP A 286 13.54 4.88 0.75
N LEU A 287 13.00 5.36 1.86
CA LEU A 287 11.81 6.23 1.87
C LEU A 287 12.10 7.61 1.26
N PHE A 288 13.28 8.17 1.51
CA PHE A 288 13.73 9.44 0.93
C PHE A 288 14.13 9.33 -0.55
N THR A 289 14.29 8.12 -1.08
CA THR A 289 14.66 7.87 -2.47
C THR A 289 13.49 7.29 -3.25
N LEU A 290 13.43 5.96 -3.43
CA LEU A 290 12.37 5.31 -4.21
C LEU A 290 10.98 5.45 -3.58
N GLY A 291 10.89 5.52 -2.25
CA GLY A 291 9.63 5.72 -1.55
C GLY A 291 8.97 7.05 -1.92
N ALA A 292 9.75 8.13 -2.03
CA ALA A 292 9.24 9.46 -2.37
C ALA A 292 8.50 9.47 -3.70
N ILE A 293 8.96 8.69 -4.68
CA ILE A 293 8.31 8.53 -5.99
C ILE A 293 6.93 7.89 -5.84
N ILE A 294 6.82 6.83 -5.03
CA ILE A 294 5.52 6.15 -4.79
C ILE A 294 4.55 7.07 -4.04
N PHE A 295 5.05 7.84 -3.07
CA PHE A 295 4.24 8.81 -2.32
C PHE A 295 3.69 9.93 -3.21
N GLU A 296 4.52 10.48 -4.09
CA GLU A 296 4.12 11.49 -5.07
C GLU A 296 3.01 10.96 -5.99
N GLU A 297 3.17 9.75 -6.52
CA GLU A 297 2.15 9.08 -7.35
C GLU A 297 0.86 8.79 -6.58
N ALA A 298 0.97 8.46 -5.30
CA ALA A 298 -0.19 8.26 -4.42
C ALA A 298 -0.89 9.58 -4.06
N LYS A 299 -0.34 10.75 -4.45
CA LYS A 299 -0.79 12.09 -4.01
C LYS A 299 -0.82 12.19 -2.48
N LEU A 300 0.18 11.58 -1.84
CA LEU A 300 0.36 11.57 -0.40
C LEU A 300 1.63 12.35 -0.04
N GLU A 301 1.49 13.29 0.88
CA GLU A 301 2.67 13.87 1.50
C GLU A 301 3.40 12.80 2.29
N VAL A 302 4.72 12.71 2.12
CA VAL A 302 5.52 11.76 2.89
C VAL A 302 5.50 12.20 4.35
N PRO A 303 5.03 11.37 5.29
CA PRO A 303 4.92 11.74 6.70
C PRO A 303 6.29 11.60 7.40
N TYR A 304 7.29 12.37 6.95
CA TYR A 304 8.69 12.26 7.38
C TYR A 304 8.83 12.40 8.90
N ARG A 305 8.10 13.36 9.49
CA ARG A 305 8.11 13.60 10.93
C ARG A 305 7.61 12.38 11.69
N GLN A 306 6.50 11.80 11.26
CA GLN A 306 5.91 10.63 11.89
C GLN A 306 6.83 9.42 11.76
N ILE A 307 7.30 9.12 10.54
CA ILE A 307 8.21 7.99 10.27
C ILE A 307 9.48 8.11 11.11
N SER A 308 10.11 9.29 11.14
CA SER A 308 11.30 9.54 11.95
C SER A 308 11.01 9.40 13.45
N THR A 309 9.89 9.95 13.93
CA THR A 309 9.49 9.86 15.34
C THR A 309 9.29 8.40 15.76
N TYR A 310 8.58 7.61 14.97
CA TYR A 310 8.32 6.20 15.27
C TYR A 310 9.57 5.34 15.13
N ALA A 311 10.45 5.63 14.16
CA ALA A 311 11.75 4.97 14.06
C ALA A 311 12.60 5.25 15.32
N VAL A 312 12.68 6.50 15.77
CA VAL A 312 13.38 6.86 17.01
C VAL A 312 12.70 6.22 18.23
N ALA A 313 11.37 6.17 18.27
CA ALA A 313 10.63 5.52 19.34
C ALA A 313 10.97 4.02 19.45
N LEU A 314 11.27 3.33 18.35
CA LEU A 314 11.71 1.95 18.33
C LEU A 314 13.16 1.75 18.81
N VAL A 315 14.00 2.79 18.81
CA VAL A 315 15.35 2.74 19.40
C VAL A 315 15.25 2.56 20.93
N VAL A 316 14.25 3.17 21.57
CA VAL A 316 14.06 3.11 23.03
C VAL A 316 13.92 1.67 23.57
N PRO A 317 12.96 0.83 23.11
CA PRO A 317 12.85 -0.55 23.57
C PRO A 317 14.10 -1.38 23.25
N LEU A 318 14.75 -1.11 22.13
CA LEU A 318 15.98 -1.82 21.76
C LEU A 318 17.16 -1.46 22.68
N LEU A 319 17.30 -0.18 23.06
CA LEU A 319 18.27 0.24 24.08
C LEU A 319 17.97 -0.39 25.44
N ILE A 320 16.70 -0.45 25.85
CA ILE A 320 16.28 -1.14 27.08
C ILE A 320 16.73 -2.61 27.03
N GLY A 321 16.47 -3.31 25.92
CA GLY A 321 16.93 -4.69 25.73
C GLY A 321 18.45 -4.84 25.84
N TYR A 322 19.21 -3.95 25.21
CA TYR A 322 20.66 -3.96 25.29
C TYR A 322 21.19 -3.70 26.71
N LEU A 323 20.57 -2.78 27.45
CA LEU A 323 20.92 -2.53 28.85
C LEU A 323 20.60 -3.75 29.73
N LEU A 324 19.47 -4.43 29.48
CA LEU A 324 19.15 -5.69 30.16
C LEU A 324 20.17 -6.79 29.85
N GLN A 325 20.64 -6.88 28.60
CA GLN A 325 21.72 -7.79 28.19
C GLN A 325 22.99 -7.56 29.00
N ARG A 326 23.35 -6.29 29.21
CA ARG A 326 24.58 -5.88 29.88
C ARG A 326 24.52 -6.03 31.40
N PHE A 327 23.42 -5.60 32.03
CA PHE A 327 23.31 -5.51 33.48
C PHE A 327 22.54 -6.68 34.11
N CYS A 328 21.58 -7.28 33.40
CA CYS A 328 20.63 -8.26 33.94
C CYS A 328 20.57 -9.53 33.09
N LYS A 329 21.71 -10.24 32.93
CA LYS A 329 21.84 -11.42 32.05
C LYS A 329 20.76 -12.49 32.26
N ARG A 330 20.30 -12.71 33.49
CA ARG A 330 19.22 -13.68 33.79
C ARG A 330 17.91 -13.31 33.09
N VAL A 331 17.55 -12.03 33.12
CA VAL A 331 16.36 -11.48 32.45
C VAL A 331 16.55 -11.51 30.94
N SER A 332 17.73 -11.11 30.45
CA SER A 332 18.06 -11.18 29.02
C SER A 332 17.91 -12.59 28.44
N ASN A 333 18.42 -13.61 29.14
CA ASN A 333 18.31 -15.00 28.71
C ASN A 333 16.85 -15.50 28.68
N PHE A 334 16.00 -15.00 29.57
CA PHE A 334 14.57 -15.31 29.54
C PHE A 334 13.89 -14.71 28.31
N PHE A 335 14.14 -13.43 28.01
CA PHE A 335 13.65 -12.77 26.80
C PHE A 335 14.10 -13.51 25.53
N VAL A 336 15.40 -13.75 25.37
CA VAL A 336 15.95 -14.49 24.21
C VAL A 336 15.31 -15.87 24.05
N ARG A 337 15.00 -16.58 25.16
CA ARG A 337 14.32 -17.88 25.10
C ARG A 337 12.88 -17.78 24.58
N ILE A 338 12.17 -16.72 24.97
CA ILE A 338 10.77 -16.50 24.59
C ILE A 338 10.64 -15.96 23.16
N LEU A 339 11.68 -15.33 22.61
CA LEU A 339 11.70 -14.73 21.28
C LEU A 339 11.08 -15.62 20.19
N LYS A 340 11.38 -16.92 20.18
CA LYS A 340 10.84 -17.88 19.19
C LYS A 340 9.32 -18.03 19.31
N ALA A 341 8.82 -18.32 20.51
CA ALA A 341 7.39 -18.50 20.75
C ALA A 341 6.62 -17.19 20.54
N PHE A 342 7.20 -16.07 20.96
CA PHE A 342 6.60 -14.75 20.86
C PHE A 342 6.53 -14.23 19.42
N SER A 343 7.55 -14.50 18.60
CA SER A 343 7.52 -14.15 17.16
C SER A 343 6.42 -14.92 16.43
N GLY A 344 6.23 -16.20 16.75
CA GLY A 344 5.12 -16.99 16.23
C GLY A 344 3.75 -16.47 16.68
N LEU A 345 3.62 -16.10 17.96
CA LEU A 345 2.41 -15.50 18.51
C LEU A 345 2.08 -14.16 17.84
N LEU A 346 3.07 -13.30 17.58
CA LEU A 346 2.85 -12.04 16.88
C LEU A 346 2.31 -12.30 15.47
N ILE A 347 2.92 -13.22 14.71
CA ILE A 347 2.45 -13.54 13.36
C ILE A 347 1.02 -14.06 13.41
N LEU A 348 0.73 -15.00 14.30
CA LEU A 348 -0.62 -15.53 14.48
C LEU A 348 -1.61 -14.40 14.82
N PHE A 349 -1.25 -13.50 15.73
CA PHE A 349 -2.05 -12.34 16.09
C PHE A 349 -2.29 -11.41 14.91
N ILE A 350 -1.25 -11.07 14.13
CA ILE A 350 -1.37 -10.23 12.93
C ILE A 350 -2.28 -10.89 11.90
N VAL A 351 -2.14 -12.20 11.65
CA VAL A 351 -2.96 -12.93 10.68
C VAL A 351 -4.43 -13.00 11.13
N ILE A 352 -4.69 -13.42 12.38
CA ILE A 352 -6.05 -13.49 12.92
C ILE A 352 -6.69 -12.11 12.90
N PHE A 353 -5.98 -11.09 13.38
CA PHE A 353 -6.50 -9.73 13.36
C PHE A 353 -6.74 -9.25 11.93
N ALA A 354 -5.83 -9.52 11.00
CA ALA A 354 -6.03 -9.09 9.64
C ALA A 354 -7.30 -9.71 9.06
N ILE A 355 -7.57 -10.99 9.33
CA ILE A 355 -8.81 -11.65 8.91
C ILE A 355 -10.03 -11.00 9.59
N VAL A 356 -9.99 -10.78 10.90
CA VAL A 356 -11.15 -10.28 11.70
C VAL A 356 -11.45 -8.80 11.43
N SER A 357 -10.43 -7.95 11.45
CA SER A 357 -10.59 -6.50 11.26
C SER A 357 -10.86 -6.12 9.83
N ASN A 358 -10.48 -6.98 8.89
CA ASN A 358 -10.48 -6.65 7.49
C ASN A 358 -11.26 -7.64 6.62
N LEU A 359 -12.40 -8.12 7.10
CA LEU A 359 -13.33 -8.88 6.25
C LEU A 359 -13.68 -8.12 4.95
N TYR A 360 -13.69 -6.77 5.00
CA TYR A 360 -13.86 -5.93 3.82
C TYR A 360 -12.65 -5.95 2.86
N LEU A 361 -11.43 -6.26 3.31
CA LEU A 361 -10.27 -6.39 2.44
C LEU A 361 -10.35 -7.62 1.55
N PHE A 362 -11.11 -8.66 1.93
CA PHE A 362 -11.45 -9.72 0.99
C PHE A 362 -12.26 -9.21 -0.21
N LYS A 363 -12.91 -8.03 -0.13
CA LYS A 363 -13.54 -7.38 -1.29
C LYS A 363 -12.52 -6.73 -2.25
N ILE A 364 -11.34 -6.35 -1.75
CA ILE A 364 -10.20 -5.89 -2.57
C ILE A 364 -9.33 -7.07 -3.03
N PHE A 365 -9.69 -8.31 -2.65
CA PHE A 365 -8.93 -9.50 -3.01
C PHE A 365 -8.79 -9.59 -4.52
N SER A 366 -7.54 -9.49 -4.96
CA SER A 366 -7.18 -9.51 -6.36
C SER A 366 -6.02 -10.48 -6.56
N TRP A 367 -5.94 -11.09 -7.74
CA TRP A 367 -4.85 -11.99 -8.07
C TRP A 367 -3.49 -11.28 -7.97
N GLN A 368 -3.46 -9.95 -8.18
CA GLN A 368 -2.28 -9.12 -8.01
C GLN A 368 -1.76 -9.16 -6.57
N ILE A 369 -2.63 -9.09 -5.56
CA ILE A 369 -2.20 -9.15 -4.15
C ILE A 369 -1.55 -10.50 -3.82
N ILE A 370 -2.08 -11.60 -4.36
CA ILE A 370 -1.50 -12.93 -4.18
C ILE A 370 -0.11 -12.99 -4.83
N VAL A 371 -0.01 -12.57 -6.10
CA VAL A 371 1.25 -12.58 -6.85
C VAL A 371 2.30 -11.66 -6.20
N GLY A 372 1.91 -10.47 -5.75
CA GLY A 372 2.79 -9.56 -5.01
C GLY A 372 3.22 -10.15 -3.67
N GLY A 373 2.29 -10.74 -2.92
CA GLY A 373 2.51 -11.37 -1.63
C GLY A 373 3.44 -12.59 -1.69
N MET A 374 3.33 -13.40 -2.74
CA MET A 374 4.24 -14.52 -3.01
C MET A 374 5.58 -14.01 -3.57
N GLY A 375 5.53 -13.11 -4.54
CA GLY A 375 6.68 -12.69 -5.33
C GLY A 375 7.79 -12.10 -4.47
N LEU A 376 7.47 -11.23 -3.51
CA LEU A 376 8.49 -10.57 -2.68
C LEU A 376 9.33 -11.57 -1.85
N PRO A 377 8.75 -12.39 -0.96
CA PRO A 377 9.54 -13.35 -0.18
C PRO A 377 10.19 -14.42 -1.07
N TRP A 378 9.52 -14.87 -2.14
CA TRP A 378 10.01 -15.98 -2.96
C TRP A 378 11.19 -15.59 -3.84
N LEU A 379 11.11 -14.44 -4.52
CA LEU A 379 12.25 -13.87 -5.24
C LEU A 379 13.40 -13.59 -4.28
N GLY A 380 13.08 -13.17 -3.06
CA GLY A 380 14.04 -13.03 -1.98
C GLY A 380 14.82 -14.29 -1.65
N TYR A 381 14.11 -15.40 -1.39
CA TYR A 381 14.73 -16.69 -1.12
C TYR A 381 15.65 -17.11 -2.26
N ILE A 382 15.16 -17.02 -3.51
CA ILE A 382 15.89 -17.45 -4.70
C ILE A 382 17.15 -16.62 -4.88
N LEU A 383 17.02 -15.29 -4.90
CA LEU A 383 18.13 -14.38 -5.16
C LEU A 383 19.20 -14.49 -4.08
N ALA A 384 18.81 -14.50 -2.80
CA ALA A 384 19.75 -14.62 -1.70
C ALA A 384 20.45 -15.99 -1.67
N TYR A 385 19.75 -17.07 -2.01
CA TYR A 385 20.36 -18.39 -2.16
C TYR A 385 21.38 -18.42 -3.30
N VAL A 386 21.02 -17.87 -4.47
CA VAL A 386 21.91 -17.81 -5.64
C VAL A 386 23.15 -16.98 -5.32
N LEU A 387 23.01 -15.81 -4.69
CA LEU A 387 24.14 -15.00 -4.25
C LEU A 387 25.03 -15.75 -3.28
N ALA A 388 24.46 -16.37 -2.24
CA ALA A 388 25.24 -17.15 -1.29
C ALA A 388 26.03 -18.29 -1.97
N LYS A 389 25.43 -18.94 -2.97
CA LYS A 389 26.09 -19.98 -3.76
C LYS A 389 27.21 -19.44 -4.65
N LEU A 390 27.02 -18.27 -5.27
CA LEU A 390 28.06 -17.60 -6.07
C LEU A 390 29.28 -17.22 -5.23
N PHE A 391 29.07 -16.81 -3.98
CA PHE A 391 30.12 -16.58 -3.00
C PHE A 391 30.58 -17.85 -2.27
N LYS A 392 30.30 -19.04 -2.84
CA LYS A 392 30.78 -20.35 -2.39
C LYS A 392 30.50 -20.66 -0.92
N GLN A 393 29.36 -20.19 -0.40
CA GLN A 393 28.93 -20.51 0.96
C GLN A 393 28.49 -21.99 1.07
N SER A 394 28.59 -22.57 2.28
CA SER A 394 28.10 -23.93 2.51
C SER A 394 26.58 -24.02 2.31
N LYS A 395 26.04 -25.23 2.10
CA LYS A 395 24.60 -25.44 1.89
C LYS A 395 23.77 -24.89 3.05
N GLU A 396 24.21 -25.12 4.28
CA GLU A 396 23.57 -24.62 5.51
C GLU A 396 23.54 -23.08 5.54
N LEU A 397 24.65 -22.44 5.13
CA LEU A 397 24.74 -20.98 5.09
C LEU A 397 23.92 -20.38 3.94
N CYS A 398 23.90 -21.02 2.78
CA CYS A 398 23.05 -20.59 1.67
C CYS A 398 21.56 -20.62 2.08
N LEU A 399 21.13 -21.70 2.75
CA LEU A 399 19.77 -21.80 3.28
C LEU A 399 19.48 -20.72 4.32
N THR A 400 20.43 -20.48 5.23
CA THR A 400 20.31 -19.46 6.28
C THR A 400 20.16 -18.07 5.67
N ILE A 401 21.04 -17.69 4.74
CA ILE A 401 21.01 -16.39 4.06
C ILE A 401 19.73 -16.22 3.24
N ALA A 402 19.29 -17.29 2.56
CA ALA A 402 18.04 -17.28 1.80
C ALA A 402 16.84 -16.99 2.69
N VAL A 403 16.64 -17.79 3.74
CA VAL A 403 15.53 -17.65 4.68
C VAL A 403 15.58 -16.30 5.38
N GLU A 404 16.76 -15.87 5.83
CA GLU A 404 16.94 -14.59 6.52
C GLU A 404 16.58 -13.39 5.63
N THR A 405 16.94 -13.45 4.34
CA THR A 405 16.62 -12.37 3.41
C THR A 405 15.14 -12.40 3.05
N GLY A 406 14.58 -13.55 2.65
CA GLY A 406 13.20 -13.64 2.17
C GLY A 406 12.13 -13.46 3.24
N VAL A 407 12.40 -13.85 4.50
CA VAL A 407 11.47 -13.64 5.61
C VAL A 407 11.59 -12.20 6.12
N GLN A 408 10.67 -11.34 5.68
CA GLN A 408 10.62 -9.94 6.10
C GLN A 408 9.91 -9.73 7.44
N ASN A 409 10.27 -8.67 8.16
CA ASN A 409 9.54 -8.23 9.34
C ASN A 409 8.30 -7.41 8.95
N THR A 410 7.24 -8.11 8.55
CA THR A 410 5.95 -7.51 8.19
C THR A 410 5.32 -6.73 9.33
N GLY A 411 5.60 -7.08 10.58
CA GLY A 411 5.12 -6.35 11.76
C GLY A 411 5.61 -4.90 11.81
N ILE A 412 6.87 -4.64 11.46
CA ILE A 412 7.41 -3.27 11.37
C ILE A 412 6.76 -2.51 10.23
N ALA A 413 6.59 -3.13 9.05
CA ALA A 413 5.93 -2.52 7.91
C ALA A 413 4.50 -2.08 8.27
N ILE A 414 3.72 -2.98 8.88
CA ILE A 414 2.36 -2.70 9.34
C ILE A 414 2.35 -1.58 10.38
N PHE A 415 3.24 -1.64 11.37
CA PHE A 415 3.36 -0.61 12.40
C PHE A 415 3.64 0.77 11.77
N LEU A 416 4.64 0.89 10.91
CA LEU A 416 4.98 2.17 10.29
C LEU A 416 3.84 2.70 9.42
N LEU A 417 3.23 1.87 8.58
CA LEU A 417 2.11 2.28 7.73
C LEU A 417 0.91 2.72 8.58
N ARG A 418 0.60 2.01 9.66
CA ARG A 418 -0.58 2.27 10.48
C ARG A 418 -0.48 3.55 11.31
N PHE A 419 0.73 3.86 11.76
CA PHE A 419 0.98 5.01 12.62
C PHE A 419 1.41 6.26 11.84
N ALA A 420 2.04 6.10 10.67
CA ALA A 420 2.52 7.22 9.87
C ALA A 420 1.46 7.77 8.89
N LEU A 421 0.56 6.93 8.39
CA LEU A 421 -0.46 7.34 7.42
C LEU A 421 -1.81 7.64 8.09
N PRO A 422 -2.58 8.61 7.57
CA PRO A 422 -3.97 8.76 7.96
C PRO A 422 -4.83 7.62 7.38
N GLN A 423 -6.03 7.42 7.93
CA GLN A 423 -7.07 6.65 7.23
C GLN A 423 -7.57 7.46 6.03
N PRO A 424 -7.99 6.84 4.90
CA PRO A 424 -8.06 5.40 4.65
C PRO A 424 -6.75 4.75 4.19
N GLU A 425 -5.71 5.54 3.88
CA GLU A 425 -4.46 5.04 3.30
C GLU A 425 -3.80 3.99 4.19
N ALA A 426 -3.72 4.25 5.50
CA ALA A 426 -3.17 3.32 6.46
C ALA A 426 -3.84 1.93 6.45
N ASP A 427 -5.13 1.85 6.13
CA ASP A 427 -5.86 0.58 6.03
C ASP A 427 -5.53 -0.14 4.71
N ILE A 428 -5.55 0.62 3.61
CA ILE A 428 -5.34 0.10 2.26
C ILE A 428 -3.90 -0.40 2.08
N THR A 429 -2.90 0.35 2.55
CA THR A 429 -1.49 -0.05 2.41
C THR A 429 -1.13 -1.26 3.27
N THR A 430 -1.84 -1.49 4.38
CA THR A 430 -1.56 -2.58 5.34
C THR A 430 -1.93 -3.96 4.78
N VAL A 431 -2.76 -4.02 3.73
CA VAL A 431 -3.18 -5.26 3.07
C VAL A 431 -1.97 -6.08 2.63
N VAL A 432 -1.07 -5.46 1.87
CA VAL A 432 0.02 -6.17 1.21
C VAL A 432 0.99 -6.82 2.22
N PRO A 433 1.48 -6.12 3.26
CA PRO A 433 2.30 -6.75 4.31
C PRO A 433 1.65 -7.98 4.97
N VAL A 434 0.33 -7.96 5.19
CA VAL A 434 -0.40 -9.11 5.74
C VAL A 434 -0.34 -10.28 4.78
N TYR A 435 -0.64 -10.07 3.50
CA TYR A 435 -0.60 -11.15 2.51
C TYR A 435 0.81 -11.68 2.29
N VAL A 436 1.84 -10.82 2.33
CA VAL A 436 3.24 -11.26 2.36
C VAL A 436 3.49 -12.17 3.56
N ALA A 437 3.03 -11.81 4.76
CA ALA A 437 3.18 -12.65 5.95
C ALA A 437 2.50 -14.01 5.80
N MET A 438 1.33 -14.07 5.17
CA MET A 438 0.59 -15.32 4.91
C MET A 438 1.28 -16.20 3.85
N MET A 439 1.90 -15.60 2.82
CA MET A 439 2.55 -16.32 1.72
C MET A 439 4.01 -16.69 1.99
N THR A 440 4.64 -16.05 2.97
CA THR A 440 6.04 -16.29 3.39
C THR A 440 6.32 -17.75 3.80
N PRO A 441 5.46 -18.43 4.61
CA PRO A 441 5.66 -19.82 5.03
C PRO A 441 5.54 -20.86 3.91
N VAL A 442 4.81 -20.59 2.84
CA VAL A 442 4.40 -21.59 1.84
C VAL A 442 5.58 -22.38 1.26
N PRO A 443 6.62 -21.75 0.65
CA PRO A 443 7.74 -22.49 0.09
C PRO A 443 8.59 -23.18 1.16
N LEU A 444 8.68 -22.59 2.36
CA LEU A 444 9.43 -23.17 3.48
C LEU A 444 8.74 -24.44 3.99
N MET A 445 7.40 -24.43 4.09
CA MET A 445 6.60 -25.62 4.42
C MET A 445 6.77 -26.71 3.35
N CYS A 446 6.76 -26.36 2.06
CA CYS A 446 7.04 -27.31 0.99
C CYS A 446 8.43 -27.94 1.14
N LEU A 447 9.45 -27.15 1.49
CA LEU A 447 10.81 -27.67 1.75
C LEU A 447 10.85 -28.60 2.96
N VAL A 448 10.15 -28.28 4.05
CA VAL A 448 10.05 -29.15 5.23
C VAL A 448 9.35 -30.47 4.89
N LEU A 449 8.24 -30.40 4.15
CA LEU A 449 7.52 -31.59 3.70
C LEU A 449 8.40 -32.46 2.81
N TYR A 450 9.10 -31.85 1.85
CA TYR A 450 10.08 -32.55 1.01
C TYR A 450 11.15 -33.27 1.84
N GLN A 451 11.80 -32.57 2.77
CA GLN A 451 12.82 -33.16 3.66
C GLN A 451 12.27 -34.32 4.49
N ARG A 452 11.05 -34.20 5.00
CA ARG A 452 10.40 -35.27 5.78
C ARG A 452 10.03 -36.48 4.92
N ILE A 453 9.55 -36.27 3.70
CA ILE A 453 9.22 -37.34 2.76
C ILE A 453 10.51 -38.06 2.37
N THR A 454 11.56 -37.34 1.97
CA THR A 454 12.84 -37.95 1.57
C THR A 454 13.49 -38.72 2.72
N ALA A 455 13.47 -38.19 3.95
CA ALA A 455 14.02 -38.89 5.12
C ALA A 455 13.27 -40.21 5.40
N ARG A 456 11.93 -40.22 5.27
CA ARG A 456 11.13 -41.43 5.43
C ARG A 456 11.40 -42.45 4.31
N CYS A 457 11.54 -41.99 3.06
CA CYS A 457 11.87 -42.86 1.94
C CYS A 457 13.26 -43.50 2.10
N CYS A 458 14.27 -42.74 2.50
CA CYS A 458 15.62 -43.27 2.76
C CYS A 458 15.63 -44.25 3.94
N ALA A 459 14.96 -43.93 5.05
CA ALA A 459 14.86 -44.84 6.20
C ALA A 459 14.10 -46.14 5.86
N SER A 460 13.07 -46.04 5.01
CA SER A 460 12.35 -47.23 4.51
C SER A 460 13.24 -48.07 3.59
N ALA A 461 14.01 -47.44 2.69
CA ALA A 461 14.91 -48.13 1.77
C ALA A 461 16.07 -48.81 2.51
N GLU A 462 16.63 -48.18 3.54
CA GLU A 462 17.66 -48.76 4.40
C GLU A 462 17.10 -49.96 5.19
N LYS A 463 15.88 -49.86 5.69
CA LYS A 463 15.20 -50.97 6.38
C LYS A 463 14.91 -52.15 5.43
N THR A 464 14.52 -51.89 4.19
CA THR A 464 14.34 -52.94 3.16
C THR A 464 15.68 -53.57 2.75
N ALA A 465 16.74 -52.79 2.60
CA ALA A 465 18.08 -53.30 2.26
C ALA A 465 18.72 -54.14 3.37
N LEU A 466 18.39 -53.88 4.64
CA LEU A 466 18.80 -54.72 5.77
C LEU A 466 18.02 -56.05 5.78
N LEU A 467 16.71 -56.02 5.49
CA LEU A 467 15.89 -57.24 5.40
C LEU A 467 16.28 -58.16 4.22
N ASP A 468 16.79 -57.61 3.12
CA ASP A 468 17.30 -58.39 1.99
C ASP A 468 18.68 -59.03 2.26
N LYS A 469 19.48 -58.44 3.16
CA LYS A 469 20.80 -58.97 3.56
C LYS A 469 20.70 -60.11 4.58
N ASP A 470 19.59 -60.19 5.32
CA ASP A 470 19.35 -61.23 6.32
C ASP A 470 18.64 -62.48 5.75
N GLN A 471 18.50 -62.59 4.42
CA GLN A 471 18.05 -63.84 3.80
C GLN A 471 19.19 -64.89 3.82
N PRO A 472 18.96 -66.12 4.33
CA PRO A 472 19.99 -67.14 4.35
C PRO A 472 20.34 -67.56 2.93
N VAL A 473 21.64 -67.55 2.61
CA VAL A 473 22.19 -68.18 1.42
C VAL A 473 21.84 -69.66 1.49
N THR A 474 20.88 -70.11 0.67
CA THR A 474 20.58 -71.52 0.51
C THR A 474 21.80 -72.19 -0.13
N GLU A 475 22.57 -72.91 0.68
CA GLU A 475 23.61 -73.83 0.23
C GLU A 475 23.01 -74.83 -0.77
N GLN A 476 23.41 -74.72 -2.03
CA GLN A 476 23.38 -75.86 -2.95
C GLN A 476 24.56 -76.76 -2.60
N VAL A 477 24.35 -77.73 -1.71
CA VAL A 477 25.22 -78.90 -1.61
C VAL A 477 24.47 -80.07 -2.21
N SER A 478 24.98 -80.50 -3.36
CA SER A 478 24.62 -81.71 -4.08
C SER A 478 24.76 -82.95 -3.18
N ASN A 479 23.69 -83.75 -3.14
CA ASN A 479 23.74 -85.14 -2.66
C ASN A 479 24.81 -85.91 -3.43
N ASP A 480 25.87 -86.33 -2.75
CA ASP A 480 26.52 -87.60 -3.02
C ASP A 480 27.32 -88.07 -1.79
N ASN A 481 27.16 -89.36 -1.50
CA ASN A 481 27.91 -90.21 -0.56
C ASN A 481 27.39 -90.38 0.87
N LEU A 482 26.42 -91.30 0.93
CA LEU A 482 26.24 -92.38 1.90
C LEU A 482 27.57 -93.08 2.31
N PHE A 483 27.57 -93.70 3.50
CA PHE A 483 28.62 -94.55 4.15
C PHE A 483 29.71 -93.74 4.91
N THR A 484 30.04 -93.98 6.19
CA THR A 484 30.05 -95.22 6.99
C THR A 484 30.16 -94.85 8.48
N LEU A 485 29.47 -95.61 9.33
CA LEU A 485 29.72 -95.74 10.77
C LEU A 485 31.16 -96.23 11.03
N SER A 486 31.82 -95.68 12.05
CA SER A 486 32.52 -96.48 13.07
C SER A 486 32.92 -95.57 14.23
N ASP A 487 32.32 -95.82 15.39
CA ASP A 487 32.91 -95.52 16.68
C ASP A 487 34.36 -96.01 16.73
N LYS A 488 35.25 -95.21 17.36
CA LYS A 488 36.21 -95.68 18.37
C LYS A 488 37.17 -94.58 18.85
N ASP A 489 37.33 -94.57 20.18
CA ASP A 489 38.53 -94.28 20.97
C ASP A 489 39.00 -92.81 21.03
N ALA A 490 38.79 -92.12 22.16
CA ALA A 490 39.63 -92.12 23.37
C ALA A 490 40.86 -91.19 23.26
N VAL A 491 40.84 -90.08 24.01
CA VAL A 491 41.66 -89.76 25.20
C VAL A 491 41.31 -88.36 25.68
#